data_AF-A0A6C0HJ78-F1
#
_entry.id   AF-A0A6C0HJ78-F1
#
_cell.length_a   1.000
_cell.length_b   1.000
_cell.length_c   1.000
_cell.angle_alpha   90.00
_cell.angle_beta   90.00
_cell.angle_gamma   90.00
#
_symmetry.space_group_name_H-M   'P 1'
#
loop_
_entity.id
_entity.type
_entity.pdbx_description
1 polymer ?
#
loop_
_entity_poly.entity_id
_entity_poly.type
_entity_poly.pdbx_seq_one_letter_code
_entity_poly.pdbx_strand_id
1 'polypeptide(L)'
;MAVSPINAPAIDNAEPNAQPIYITYLEAEYDVIDEIAGLEENFLDTEKQHNMYYIGSAIYYPQLNSIQLDTAVSLRTLFSYEIDDIALYLAEYSVSNIRWRVPCIHILKLDIKPDGEYRAIIKTFWLKIVQRAWKKRFAERQSVIRSRGHIAAQRHFELTGTYPRDLRIIRGLRGLLLSDNIDKK
;
A
#
# COMPACT_ATOMS: atom_id res chain seq x y z
N MET A 1 24.70 -33.15 28.22
CA MET A 1 23.84 -31.93 28.26
C MET A 1 23.54 -31.54 26.82
N ALA A 2 22.38 -31.95 26.30
CA ALA A 2 21.95 -31.65 24.95
C ALA A 2 21.03 -30.42 25.00
N VAL A 3 21.35 -29.39 24.22
CA VAL A 3 20.53 -28.18 24.08
C VAL A 3 19.55 -28.42 22.93
N SER A 4 18.27 -28.49 23.26
CA SER A 4 17.18 -28.61 22.29
C SER A 4 17.08 -27.34 21.42
N PRO A 5 16.69 -27.45 20.13
CA PRO A 5 16.49 -26.27 19.30
C PRO A 5 15.23 -25.50 19.70
N ILE A 6 15.35 -24.18 19.68
CA ILE A 6 14.28 -23.20 19.93
C ILE A 6 13.30 -23.24 18.76
N ASN A 7 12.03 -23.53 19.06
CA ASN A 7 10.91 -23.53 18.11
C ASN A 7 10.81 -22.18 17.38
N ALA A 8 10.98 -22.21 16.05
CA ALA A 8 10.50 -21.15 15.18
C ALA A 8 8.96 -21.16 15.18
N PRO A 9 8.28 -20.00 15.10
CA PRO A 9 6.83 -19.97 15.08
C PRO A 9 6.31 -20.69 13.82
N ALA A 10 5.46 -21.68 14.04
CA ALA A 10 4.66 -22.31 13.00
C ALA A 10 3.77 -21.23 12.37
N ILE A 11 3.96 -20.97 11.08
CA ILE A 11 2.97 -20.27 10.26
C ILE A 11 1.93 -21.33 9.92
N ASP A 12 0.96 -21.49 10.82
CA ASP A 12 -0.14 -22.41 10.65
C ASP A 12 -1.30 -21.71 9.92
N ASN A 13 -1.85 -22.41 8.94
CA ASN A 13 -3.15 -22.22 8.29
C ASN A 13 -3.31 -21.05 7.30
N ALA A 14 -2.71 -21.17 6.11
CA ALA A 14 -3.36 -20.66 4.91
C ALA A 14 -4.55 -21.61 4.58
N GLU A 15 -5.76 -21.06 4.43
CA GLU A 15 -6.95 -21.83 4.08
C GLU A 15 -6.70 -22.73 2.85
N PRO A 16 -6.96 -24.05 2.92
CA PRO A 16 -6.64 -24.97 1.83
C PRO A 16 -7.57 -24.86 0.60
N ASN A 17 -8.50 -23.89 0.58
CA ASN A 17 -9.56 -23.79 -0.43
C ASN A 17 -9.72 -22.42 -1.09
N ALA A 18 -8.75 -21.51 -0.95
CA ALA A 18 -8.74 -20.31 -1.78
C ALA A 18 -8.38 -20.74 -3.22
N GLN A 19 -9.39 -20.97 -4.05
CA GLN A 19 -9.23 -21.19 -5.49
C GLN A 19 -8.36 -20.04 -6.02
N PRO A 20 -7.22 -20.32 -6.69
CA PRO A 20 -6.45 -19.26 -7.32
C PRO A 20 -7.38 -18.53 -8.29
N ILE A 21 -7.44 -17.21 -8.18
CA ILE A 21 -8.18 -16.38 -9.13
C ILE A 21 -7.43 -16.48 -10.45
N TYR A 22 -7.93 -17.32 -11.36
CA TYR A 22 -7.39 -17.47 -12.71
C TYR A 22 -7.66 -16.19 -13.49
N ILE A 23 -6.60 -15.61 -14.05
CA ILE A 23 -6.72 -14.49 -14.97
C ILE A 23 -7.21 -15.07 -16.30
N THR A 24 -8.42 -14.70 -16.72
CA THR A 24 -8.95 -15.02 -18.05
C THR A 24 -9.05 -13.72 -18.82
N TYR A 25 -8.10 -13.49 -19.71
CA TYR A 25 -8.00 -12.24 -20.46
C TYR A 25 -9.05 -12.18 -21.57
N LEU A 26 -9.74 -11.05 -21.68
CA LEU A 26 -10.51 -10.71 -22.88
C LEU A 26 -9.59 -10.01 -23.90
N GLU A 27 -9.89 -10.08 -25.20
CA GLU A 27 -9.07 -9.42 -26.24
C GLU A 27 -8.85 -7.93 -25.96
N ALA A 28 -9.87 -7.23 -25.44
CA ALA A 28 -9.75 -5.81 -25.07
C ALA A 28 -8.77 -5.55 -23.91
N GLU A 29 -8.54 -6.52 -23.02
CA GLU A 29 -7.54 -6.38 -21.94
C GLU A 29 -6.11 -6.56 -22.48
N TYR A 30 -5.91 -7.37 -23.53
CA TYR A 30 -4.60 -7.50 -24.18
C TYR A 30 -4.15 -6.20 -24.85
N ASP A 31 -5.06 -5.49 -25.53
CA ASP A 31 -4.75 -4.21 -26.18
C ASP A 31 -4.20 -3.17 -25.18
N VAL A 32 -4.79 -3.11 -23.98
CA VAL A 32 -4.37 -2.18 -22.92
C VAL A 32 -3.00 -2.57 -22.33
N ILE A 33 -2.76 -3.87 -22.14
CA ILE A 33 -1.46 -4.37 -21.62
C ILE A 33 -0.33 -4.05 -22.60
N ASP A 34 -0.56 -4.23 -23.90
CA ASP A 34 0.42 -3.91 -24.95
C ASP A 34 0.69 -2.40 -25.04
N GLU A 35 -0.34 -1.56 -24.86
CA GLU A 35 -0.19 -0.11 -24.77
C GLU A 35 0.70 0.29 -23.58
N ILE A 36 0.40 -0.26 -22.39
CA ILE A 36 1.18 -0.03 -21.17
C ILE A 36 2.64 -0.46 -21.39
N ALA A 37 2.87 -1.63 -21.99
CA ALA A 37 4.21 -2.13 -22.27
C ALA A 37 5.01 -1.20 -23.20
N GLY A 38 4.37 -0.67 -24.25
CA GLY A 38 4.99 0.31 -25.14
C GLY A 38 5.38 1.62 -24.44
N LEU A 39 4.59 2.08 -23.46
CA LEU A 39 4.94 3.25 -22.64
C LEU A 39 6.09 2.99 -21.66
N GLU A 40 6.18 1.76 -21.17
CA GLU A 40 7.14 1.35 -20.14
C GLU A 40 8.47 0.85 -20.70
N GLU A 41 8.61 0.60 -22.00
CA GLU A 41 9.83 0.11 -22.67
C GLU A 41 11.10 0.83 -22.18
N ASN A 42 11.13 2.16 -22.32
CA ASN A 42 12.28 2.97 -21.86
C ASN A 42 12.51 2.86 -20.35
N PHE A 43 11.45 2.80 -19.56
CA PHE A 43 11.56 2.70 -18.11
C PHE A 43 12.13 1.34 -17.69
N LEU A 44 11.68 0.25 -18.34
CA LEU A 44 12.15 -1.11 -18.10
C LEU A 44 13.63 -1.25 -18.46
N ASP A 45 14.04 -0.76 -19.63
CA ASP A 45 15.40 -0.84 -20.15
C ASP A 45 16.41 0.01 -19.38
N THR A 46 15.94 1.02 -18.64
CA THR A 46 16.81 1.83 -17.81
C THR A 46 17.35 1.01 -16.62
N GLU A 47 18.67 1.00 -16.44
CA GLU A 47 19.29 0.39 -15.26
C GLU A 47 18.71 0.95 -13.97
N LYS A 48 18.26 0.06 -13.08
CA LYS A 48 17.72 0.50 -11.80
C LYS A 48 18.87 0.82 -10.85
N GLN A 49 18.65 1.84 -10.05
CA GLN A 49 19.65 2.38 -9.13
C GLN A 49 19.48 1.82 -7.71
N HIS A 50 20.61 1.52 -7.06
CA HIS A 50 20.67 1.08 -5.68
C HIS A 50 20.08 2.16 -4.73
N ASN A 51 19.40 1.74 -3.66
CA ASN A 51 18.72 2.58 -2.68
C ASN A 51 17.56 3.46 -3.20
N MET A 52 17.16 3.31 -4.46
CA MET A 52 16.03 4.04 -5.03
C MET A 52 14.70 3.32 -4.82
N TYR A 53 13.61 4.08 -4.98
CA TYR A 53 12.25 3.61 -4.80
C TYR A 53 11.58 3.33 -6.14
N TYR A 54 10.86 2.22 -6.20
CA TYR A 54 10.10 1.78 -7.36
C TYR A 54 8.72 1.29 -6.91
N ILE A 55 7.76 1.28 -7.82
CA ILE A 55 6.45 0.68 -7.61
C ILE A 55 6.33 -0.51 -8.54
N GLY A 56 5.86 -1.65 -8.04
CA GLY A 56 5.83 -2.88 -8.82
C GLY A 56 5.53 -4.13 -8.01
N SER A 57 5.70 -5.28 -8.67
CA SER A 57 5.62 -6.61 -8.07
C SER A 57 6.96 -7.00 -7.45
N ALA A 58 6.89 -7.84 -6.42
CA ALA A 58 8.06 -8.42 -5.79
C ALA A 58 7.79 -9.85 -5.37
N ILE A 59 8.82 -10.68 -5.39
CA ILE A 59 8.71 -12.12 -5.18
C ILE A 59 9.66 -12.56 -4.09
N TYR A 60 9.17 -13.42 -3.21
CA TYR A 60 9.98 -14.06 -2.20
C TYR A 60 10.62 -15.33 -2.76
N TYR A 61 11.94 -15.40 -2.69
CA TYR A 61 12.74 -16.57 -3.06
C TYR A 61 13.19 -17.31 -1.79
N PRO A 62 12.55 -18.44 -1.41
CA PRO A 62 12.86 -19.14 -0.17
C PRO A 62 14.31 -19.63 -0.08
N GLN A 63 14.92 -19.96 -1.21
CA GLN A 63 16.30 -20.48 -1.27
C GLN A 63 17.33 -19.41 -0.87
N LEU A 64 17.02 -18.14 -1.14
CA LEU A 64 17.88 -17.00 -0.84
C LEU A 64 17.44 -16.26 0.44
N ASN A 65 16.27 -16.63 0.99
CA ASN A 65 15.60 -15.92 2.08
C ASN A 65 15.53 -14.40 1.79
N SER A 66 15.25 -14.04 0.54
CA SER A 66 15.23 -12.67 0.06
C SER A 66 13.96 -12.40 -0.74
N ILE A 67 13.52 -11.15 -0.71
CA ILE A 67 12.50 -10.64 -1.63
C ILE A 67 13.27 -9.95 -2.77
N GLN A 68 12.93 -10.27 -4.01
CA GLN A 68 13.51 -9.64 -5.19
C GLN A 68 12.44 -8.83 -5.93
N LEU A 69 12.90 -7.78 -6.62
CA LEU A 69 12.07 -7.08 -7.58
C LEU A 69 11.75 -8.03 -8.74
N ASP A 70 10.49 -8.07 -9.15
CA ASP A 70 10.06 -8.86 -10.30
C ASP A 70 9.81 -7.93 -11.49
N THR A 71 8.73 -7.15 -11.45
CA THR A 71 8.43 -6.13 -12.47
C THR A 71 8.14 -4.80 -11.80
N ALA A 72 8.47 -3.70 -12.47
CA ALA A 72 8.17 -2.35 -12.00
C ALA A 72 7.36 -1.57 -13.04
N VAL A 73 6.70 -0.52 -12.58
CA VAL A 73 5.99 0.45 -13.42
C VAL A 73 6.35 1.87 -13.01
N SER A 74 6.41 2.77 -13.99
CA SER A 74 6.63 4.19 -13.76
C SER A 74 5.43 4.83 -13.05
N LEU A 75 5.68 5.92 -12.32
CA LEU A 75 4.61 6.67 -11.66
C LEU A 75 3.63 7.28 -12.67
N ARG A 76 4.12 7.64 -13.85
CA ARG A 76 3.30 8.25 -14.90
C ARG A 76 2.22 7.26 -15.34
N THR A 77 2.62 6.04 -15.66
CA THR A 77 1.74 4.98 -16.13
C THR A 77 0.85 4.49 -15.01
N LEU A 78 1.37 4.30 -13.79
CA LEU A 78 0.56 3.93 -12.62
C LEU A 78 -0.64 4.85 -12.38
N PHE A 79 -0.50 6.16 -12.62
CA PHE A 79 -1.58 7.13 -12.43
C PHE A 79 -2.42 7.39 -13.69
N SER A 80 -2.09 6.75 -14.82
CA SER A 80 -2.81 6.92 -16.09
C SER A 80 -3.79 5.78 -16.39
N TYR A 81 -3.64 4.62 -15.76
CA TYR A 81 -4.48 3.44 -15.96
C TYR A 81 -5.16 2.98 -14.67
N GLU A 82 -6.18 2.13 -14.81
CA GLU A 82 -6.80 1.49 -13.65
C GLU A 82 -5.80 0.53 -12.97
N ILE A 83 -5.98 0.36 -11.66
CA ILE A 83 -5.03 -0.42 -10.86
C ILE A 83 -5.01 -1.90 -11.27
N ASP A 84 -6.14 -2.41 -11.78
CA ASP A 84 -6.29 -3.77 -12.24
C ASP A 84 -5.51 -3.99 -13.55
N ASP A 85 -5.57 -3.05 -14.50
CA ASP A 85 -4.77 -3.08 -15.74
C ASP A 85 -3.27 -3.10 -15.44
N ILE A 86 -2.84 -2.27 -14.49
CA ILE A 86 -1.43 -2.25 -14.04
C ILE A 86 -1.05 -3.59 -13.41
N ALA A 87 -1.93 -4.20 -12.60
CA ALA A 87 -1.65 -5.48 -11.98
C ALA A 87 -1.57 -6.61 -13.01
N LEU A 88 -2.43 -6.59 -14.05
CA LEU A 88 -2.39 -7.51 -15.18
C LEU A 88 -1.10 -7.36 -15.99
N TYR A 89 -0.73 -6.13 -16.33
CA TYR A 89 0.55 -5.83 -16.98
C TYR A 89 1.74 -6.38 -16.18
N LEU A 90 1.79 -6.12 -14.87
CA LEU A 90 2.86 -6.65 -14.01
C LEU A 90 2.88 -8.18 -13.97
N ALA A 91 1.71 -8.84 -14.08
CA ALA A 91 1.61 -10.29 -14.13
C ALA A 91 2.11 -10.86 -15.47
N GLU A 92 1.74 -10.23 -16.58
CA GLU A 92 2.10 -10.68 -17.93
C GLU A 92 3.61 -10.55 -18.18
N TYR A 93 4.20 -9.43 -17.75
CA TYR A 93 5.63 -9.14 -17.88
C TYR A 93 6.49 -9.67 -16.71
N SER A 94 5.89 -10.43 -15.80
CA SER A 94 6.62 -11.09 -14.71
C SER A 94 7.53 -12.19 -15.23
N VAL A 95 8.80 -12.17 -14.81
CA VAL A 95 9.79 -13.20 -15.17
C VAL A 95 9.48 -14.54 -14.48
N SER A 96 8.74 -14.49 -13.38
CA SER A 96 8.56 -15.62 -12.48
C SER A 96 7.33 -16.48 -12.79
N ASN A 97 6.70 -16.25 -13.95
CA ASN A 97 5.54 -16.97 -14.45
C ASN A 97 4.40 -17.06 -13.40
N ILE A 98 4.11 -15.92 -12.76
CA ILE A 98 3.00 -15.79 -11.80
C ILE A 98 1.64 -15.61 -12.53
N ARG A 99 1.52 -16.09 -13.77
CA ARG A 99 0.33 -15.90 -14.63
C ARG A 99 -0.99 -16.37 -14.01
N TRP A 100 -0.90 -17.16 -12.95
CA TRP A 100 -2.02 -17.70 -12.19
C TRP A 100 -2.44 -16.85 -10.98
N ARG A 101 -1.79 -15.71 -10.73
CA ARG A 101 -2.12 -14.83 -9.61
C ARG A 101 -1.84 -13.37 -9.95
N VAL A 102 -2.85 -12.53 -9.76
CA VAL A 102 -2.70 -11.07 -9.82
C VAL A 102 -1.67 -10.61 -8.77
N PRO A 103 -0.55 -9.99 -9.17
CA PRO A 103 0.50 -9.58 -8.25
C PRO A 103 0.01 -8.41 -7.38
N CYS A 104 0.46 -8.39 -6.13
CA CYS A 104 0.23 -7.25 -5.27
C CYS A 104 1.23 -6.14 -5.62
N ILE A 105 0.71 -4.93 -5.82
CA ILE A 105 1.53 -3.76 -6.10
C ILE A 105 2.13 -3.23 -4.78
N HIS A 106 3.44 -3.05 -4.78
CA HIS A 106 4.21 -2.62 -3.63
C HIS A 106 5.06 -1.38 -3.91
N ILE A 107 5.33 -0.62 -2.86
CA ILE A 107 6.40 0.38 -2.88
C ILE A 107 7.67 -0.33 -2.42
N LEU A 108 8.66 -0.40 -3.30
CA LEU A 108 9.87 -1.18 -3.14
C LEU A 108 11.06 -0.24 -3.00
N LYS A 109 11.95 -0.50 -2.06
CA LYS A 109 13.28 0.12 -2.03
C LYS A 109 14.29 -0.93 -2.50
N LEU A 110 15.01 -0.65 -3.57
CA LEU A 110 16.03 -1.55 -4.10
C LEU A 110 17.30 -1.53 -3.27
N ASP A 111 17.84 -2.73 -3.05
CA ASP A 111 19.11 -3.03 -2.41
C ASP A 111 19.89 -3.94 -3.37
N ILE A 112 20.44 -3.32 -4.42
CA ILE A 112 21.24 -4.02 -5.44
C ILE A 112 22.54 -4.48 -4.78
N LYS A 113 22.78 -5.79 -4.80
CA LYS A 113 23.96 -6.42 -4.22
C LYS A 113 25.13 -6.43 -5.21
N PRO A 114 26.39 -6.60 -4.73
CA PRO A 114 27.57 -6.62 -5.60
C PRO A 114 27.59 -7.75 -6.64
N ASP A 115 26.82 -8.81 -6.39
CA ASP A 115 26.58 -9.93 -7.31
C ASP A 115 25.53 -9.62 -8.39
N GLY A 116 24.96 -8.40 -8.37
CA GLY A 116 23.91 -7.97 -9.29
C GLY A 116 22.50 -8.38 -8.86
N GLU A 117 22.29 -8.92 -7.66
CA GLU A 117 20.95 -9.31 -7.19
C GLU A 117 20.09 -8.08 -6.82
N TYR A 118 18.89 -7.99 -7.39
CA TYR A 118 17.94 -6.89 -7.16
C TYR A 118 17.05 -7.21 -5.95
N ARG A 119 17.60 -7.13 -4.74
CA ARG A 119 16.79 -7.32 -3.53
C ARG A 119 15.85 -6.14 -3.33
N ALA A 120 14.61 -6.44 -2.99
CA ALA A 120 13.57 -5.46 -2.76
C ALA A 120 13.14 -5.47 -1.29
N ILE A 121 13.15 -4.29 -0.66
CA ILE A 121 12.59 -4.09 0.66
C ILE A 121 11.20 -3.50 0.49
N ILE A 122 10.16 -4.26 0.86
CA ILE A 122 8.77 -3.77 0.82
C ILE A 122 8.60 -2.66 1.85
N LYS A 123 8.35 -1.44 1.38
CA LYS A 123 8.21 -0.26 2.22
C LYS A 123 6.75 -0.03 2.56
N THR A 124 6.37 -0.45 3.76
CA THR A 124 5.10 -0.08 4.40
C THR A 124 5.17 1.25 5.16
N PHE A 125 6.27 1.98 5.06
CA PHE A 125 6.48 3.23 5.80
C PHE A 125 5.40 4.28 5.51
N TRP A 126 5.05 4.48 4.24
CA TRP A 126 4.01 5.42 3.82
C TRP A 126 2.63 5.01 4.32
N LEU A 127 2.31 3.71 4.24
CA LEU A 127 1.10 3.14 4.85
C LEU A 127 1.06 3.41 6.35
N LYS A 128 2.18 3.23 7.07
CA LYS A 128 2.26 3.52 8.51
C LYS A 128 2.03 5.01 8.80
N ILE A 129 2.52 5.93 7.97
CA ILE A 129 2.27 7.37 8.13
C ILE A 129 0.78 7.67 7.97
N VAL A 130 0.17 7.22 6.88
CA VAL A 130 -1.26 7.44 6.60
C VAL A 130 -2.11 6.85 7.72
N GLN A 131 -1.83 5.60 8.11
CA GLN A 131 -2.52 4.92 9.21
C GLN A 131 -2.37 5.65 10.54
N ARG A 132 -1.16 6.15 10.88
CA ARG A 132 -0.94 6.93 12.11
C ARG A 132 -1.75 8.22 12.10
N ALA A 133 -1.74 8.93 10.98
CA ALA A 133 -2.50 10.16 10.82
C ALA A 133 -4.01 9.90 10.93
N TRP A 134 -4.53 8.84 10.29
CA TRP A 134 -5.93 8.42 10.43
C TRP A 134 -6.29 8.05 11.86
N LYS A 135 -5.48 7.24 12.54
CA LYS A 135 -5.71 6.85 13.95
C LYS A 135 -5.77 8.05 14.87
N LYS A 136 -4.83 8.99 14.72
CA LYS A 136 -4.84 10.26 15.47
C LYS A 136 -6.14 11.03 15.24
N ARG A 137 -6.51 11.22 13.98
CA ARG A 137 -7.72 11.97 13.60
C ARG A 137 -9.00 11.32 14.09
N PHE A 138 -9.07 10.00 13.98
CA PHE A 138 -10.19 9.23 14.48
C PHE A 138 -10.32 9.36 16.00
N ALA A 139 -9.21 9.28 16.75
CA ALA A 139 -9.22 9.47 18.19
C ALA A 139 -9.72 10.87 18.60
N GLU A 140 -9.29 11.91 17.90
CA GLU A 140 -9.79 13.29 18.12
C GLU A 140 -11.31 13.38 17.89
N ARG A 141 -11.82 12.80 16.78
CA ARG A 141 -13.25 12.76 16.49
C ARG A 141 -14.03 12.01 17.58
N GLN A 142 -13.52 10.87 18.01
CA GLN A 142 -14.14 10.07 19.08
C GLN A 142 -14.15 10.82 20.42
N SER A 143 -13.13 11.64 20.70
CA SER A 143 -13.15 12.53 21.87
C SER A 143 -14.29 13.54 21.79
N VAL A 144 -14.45 14.24 20.66
CA VAL A 144 -15.52 15.24 20.48
C VAL A 144 -16.91 14.59 20.57
N ILE A 145 -17.11 13.43 19.94
CA ILE A 145 -18.39 12.70 20.00
C ILE A 145 -18.72 12.30 21.44
N ARG A 146 -17.76 11.74 22.18
CA ARG A 146 -17.94 11.40 23.60
C ARG A 146 -18.26 12.65 24.43
N SER A 147 -17.56 13.75 24.20
CA SER A 147 -17.80 15.00 24.92
C SER A 147 -19.17 15.61 24.65
N ARG A 148 -19.69 15.45 23.42
CA ARG A 148 -21.07 15.85 23.08
C ARG A 148 -22.11 15.03 23.85
N GLY A 149 -21.80 13.80 24.24
CA GLY A 149 -22.68 12.96 25.05
C GLY A 149 -22.85 13.42 26.51
N HIS A 150 -22.02 14.34 27.01
CA HIS A 150 -22.18 14.85 28.37
C HIS A 150 -23.46 15.67 28.54
N ILE A 151 -24.09 15.53 29.70
CA ILE A 151 -25.31 16.25 30.09
C ILE A 151 -25.17 17.77 29.87
N ALA A 152 -24.02 18.35 30.23
CA ALA A 152 -23.79 19.78 30.03
C ALA A 152 -23.80 20.18 28.54
N ALA A 153 -23.22 19.37 27.67
CA ALA A 153 -23.18 19.61 26.23
C ALA A 153 -24.55 19.40 25.58
N GLN A 154 -25.30 18.39 26.02
CA GLN A 154 -26.68 18.13 25.58
C GLN A 154 -27.62 19.26 25.99
N ARG A 155 -27.57 19.69 27.26
CA ARG A 155 -28.36 20.82 27.75
C ARG A 155 -28.04 22.12 27.00
N HIS A 156 -26.77 22.38 26.69
CA HIS A 156 -26.40 23.53 25.86
C HIS A 156 -27.01 23.45 24.45
N PHE A 157 -27.00 22.27 23.85
CA PHE A 157 -27.61 22.03 22.54
C PHE A 157 -29.13 22.22 22.58
N GLU A 158 -29.81 21.71 23.60
CA GLU A 158 -31.25 21.90 23.80
C GLU A 158 -31.63 23.39 23.90
N LEU A 159 -30.84 24.18 24.62
CA LEU A 159 -31.11 25.60 24.84
C LEU A 159 -30.78 26.49 23.65
N THR A 160 -29.77 26.13 22.85
CA THR A 160 -29.20 27.03 21.82
C THR A 160 -29.27 26.48 20.39
N GLY A 161 -29.69 25.22 20.22
CA GLY A 161 -29.65 24.49 18.95
C GLY A 161 -28.24 24.16 18.45
N THR A 162 -27.18 24.45 19.23
CA THR A 162 -25.79 24.25 18.82
C THR A 162 -24.91 23.71 19.94
N TYR A 163 -23.85 22.97 19.59
CA TYR A 163 -22.86 22.54 20.57
C TYR A 163 -21.93 23.72 20.96
N PRO A 164 -21.35 23.66 22.19
CA PRO A 164 -20.29 24.59 22.61
C PRO A 164 -19.17 24.69 21.58
N ARG A 165 -18.50 25.84 21.52
CA ARG A 165 -17.50 26.16 20.47
C ARG A 165 -16.47 25.04 20.26
N ASP A 166 -15.94 24.50 21.35
CA ASP A 166 -14.91 23.45 21.34
C ASP A 166 -15.41 22.09 20.84
N LEU A 167 -16.73 21.88 20.90
CA LEU A 167 -17.41 20.66 20.45
C LEU A 167 -18.10 20.84 19.10
N ARG A 168 -18.12 22.04 18.55
CA ARG A 168 -18.86 22.37 17.32
C ARG A 168 -18.16 21.81 16.08
N ILE A 169 -16.84 21.91 16.04
CA ILE A 169 -16.03 21.56 14.86
C ILE A 169 -15.57 20.10 14.95
N ILE A 170 -16.13 19.25 14.10
CA ILE A 170 -15.54 17.94 13.79
C ILE A 170 -14.74 18.12 12.50
N ARG A 171 -13.46 18.33 12.71
CA ARG A 171 -12.49 18.57 11.67
C ARG A 171 -12.52 17.30 10.74
N GLY A 172 -12.47 17.44 9.41
CA GLY A 172 -12.56 16.33 8.45
C GLY A 172 -11.23 15.59 8.16
N LEU A 173 -11.23 14.67 7.18
CA LEU A 173 -10.01 14.00 6.68
C LEU A 173 -9.23 14.84 5.66
N ARG A 174 -9.83 15.94 5.16
CA ARG A 174 -9.18 16.84 4.21
C ARG A 174 -7.99 17.53 4.87
N GLY A 175 -6.85 17.58 4.16
CA GLY A 175 -5.62 18.19 4.67
C GLY A 175 -4.85 17.34 5.69
N LEU A 176 -5.22 16.08 5.91
CA LEU A 176 -4.59 15.23 6.93
C LEU A 176 -3.05 15.08 6.80
N LEU A 177 -2.54 15.13 5.57
CA LEU A 177 -1.10 15.06 5.28
C LEU A 177 -0.47 16.44 5.01
N LEU A 178 -1.28 17.49 4.90
CA LEU A 178 -0.83 18.87 4.78
C LEU A 178 -0.76 19.42 6.21
N SER A 179 0.43 19.81 6.68
CA SER A 179 0.60 20.26 8.05
C SER A 179 -0.36 21.42 8.40
N ASP A 180 -0.98 21.35 9.59
CA ASP A 180 -1.97 22.29 10.16
C ASP A 180 -1.42 23.72 10.42
N ASN A 181 -0.47 24.23 9.63
CA ASN A 181 0.16 25.54 9.82
C ASN A 181 -0.70 26.74 9.37
N ILE A 182 -1.98 26.52 9.03
CA ILE A 182 -2.84 27.57 8.45
C ILE A 182 -3.70 28.29 9.52
N ASP A 183 -3.87 27.73 10.71
CA ASP A 183 -4.83 28.26 11.71
C ASP A 183 -4.21 29.20 12.77
N LYS A 184 -2.96 29.66 12.60
CA LYS A 184 -2.36 30.69 13.47
C LYS A 184 -2.30 32.04 12.76
N LYS A 185 -3.44 32.70 12.60
CA LYS A 185 -3.52 34.14 12.32
C LYS A 185 -4.74 34.74 12.99
#